data_AF-A0A939RHF0-F1
#
_entry.id   AF-A0A939RHF0-F1
#
_cell.length_a   1.000
_cell.length_b   1.000
_cell.length_c   1.000
_cell.angle_alpha   90.00
_cell.angle_beta   90.00
_cell.angle_gamma   90.00
#
_symmetry.space_group_name_H-M   'P 1'
#
loop_
_entity.id
_entity.type
_entity.pdbx_description
1 polymer ?
#
loop_
_entity_poly.entity_id
_entity_poly.type
_entity_poly.pdbx_seq_one_letter_code
_entity_poly.pdbx_strand_id
1 'polypeptide(L)'
;MSIEDEIIRFKMQLLRKMPFYGDIVMRLPIVPNEAISTAQTNGRRIEYSPKFFAKMSAGQRNFVLMHEIFHVLLFHCSRKNERRPQLWNTAADMIVNDMLMHLRYDMNKAGIEFERPSDGIFVYVKAGETVENLYAQL
;
A
#
# COMPACT_ATOMS: atom_id res chain seq x y z
N MET A 1 20.27 8.06 -6.84
CA MET A 1 19.70 7.81 -5.51
C MET A 1 19.19 6.39 -5.53
N SER A 2 19.49 5.60 -4.50
CA SER A 2 19.05 4.20 -4.44
C SER A 2 17.55 4.11 -4.14
N ILE A 3 16.94 2.93 -4.37
CA ILE A 3 15.54 2.69 -3.99
C ILE A 3 15.39 2.79 -2.47
N GLU A 4 16.40 2.36 -1.73
CA GLU A 4 16.48 2.44 -0.28
C GLU A 4 16.49 3.90 0.20
N ASP A 5 17.26 4.78 -0.45
CA ASP A 5 17.27 6.23 -0.16
C ASP A 5 15.89 6.87 -0.41
N GLU A 6 15.21 6.45 -1.47
CA GLU A 6 13.87 6.93 -1.78
C GLU A 6 12.83 6.46 -0.75
N ILE A 7 12.92 5.21 -0.29
CA ILE A 7 12.08 4.69 0.79
C ILE A 7 12.33 5.47 2.09
N ILE A 8 13.59 5.74 2.44
CA ILE A 8 13.94 6.56 3.61
C ILE A 8 13.36 7.96 3.48
N ARG A 9 13.50 8.59 2.31
CA ARG A 9 12.91 9.91 2.03
C ARG A 9 11.39 9.88 2.20
N PHE A 10 10.72 8.86 1.67
CA PHE A 10 9.28 8.71 1.76
C PHE A 10 8.83 8.57 3.22
N LYS A 11 9.50 7.72 4.02
CA LYS A 11 9.25 7.60 5.46
C LYS A 11 9.39 8.93 6.20
N MET A 12 10.44 9.70 5.89
CA MET A 12 10.66 11.03 6.47
C MET A 12 9.59 12.04 6.05
N GLN A 13 9.12 11.98 4.81
CA GLN A 13 8.02 12.82 4.34
C GLN A 13 6.72 12.49 5.08
N LEU A 14 6.38 11.20 5.21
CA LEU A 14 5.21 10.77 5.99
C LEU A 14 5.30 11.24 7.44
N LEU A 15 6.43 11.03 8.11
CA LEU A 15 6.63 11.46 9.50
C LEU A 15 6.40 12.96 9.70
N ARG A 16 6.88 13.79 8.76
CA ARG A 16 6.79 15.26 8.88
C ARG A 16 5.46 15.84 8.43
N LYS A 17 4.85 15.26 7.40
CA LYS A 17 3.74 15.87 6.67
C LYS A 17 2.42 15.12 6.88
N MET A 18 2.50 13.82 7.16
CA MET A 18 1.34 12.95 7.39
C MET A 18 1.57 12.07 8.65
N PRO A 19 1.69 12.68 9.85
CA PRO A 19 2.27 12.02 11.02
C PRO A 19 1.60 10.71 11.45
N PHE A 20 0.29 10.57 11.21
CA PHE A 20 -0.43 9.31 11.46
C PHE A 20 0.23 8.13 10.73
N TYR A 21 0.39 8.22 9.39
CA TYR A 21 1.07 7.20 8.59
C TYR A 21 2.57 7.12 8.90
N GLY A 22 3.16 8.26 9.25
CA GLY A 22 4.54 8.38 9.70
C GLY A 22 4.88 7.48 10.89
N ASP A 23 4.11 7.54 11.98
CA ASP A 23 4.37 6.71 13.18
C ASP A 23 4.33 5.21 12.86
N ILE A 24 3.40 4.79 12.01
CA ILE A 24 3.24 3.39 11.59
C ILE A 24 4.43 2.93 10.76
N VAL A 25 4.77 3.66 9.69
CA VAL A 25 5.83 3.24 8.77
C VAL A 25 7.20 3.25 9.43
N MET A 26 7.42 4.09 10.44
CA MET A 26 8.68 4.12 11.18
C MET A 26 8.95 2.83 11.95
N ARG A 27 7.90 2.11 12.36
CA ARG A 27 7.98 0.82 13.08
C ARG A 27 7.99 -0.39 12.14
N LEU A 28 7.65 -0.21 10.87
CA LEU A 28 7.60 -1.27 9.87
C LEU A 28 8.95 -1.40 9.13
N PRO A 29 9.59 -2.58 9.17
CA PRO A 29 10.69 -2.90 8.27
C PRO A 29 10.19 -2.94 6.83
N ILE A 30 10.89 -2.25 5.93
CA ILE A 30 10.68 -2.30 4.48
C ILE A 30 11.98 -2.82 3.88
N VAL A 31 11.94 -4.00 3.28
CA VAL A 31 13.15 -4.72 2.85
C VAL A 31 13.02 -5.23 1.41
N PRO A 32 14.12 -5.26 0.64
CA PRO A 32 14.11 -5.85 -0.70
C PRO A 32 13.94 -7.37 -0.62
N ASN A 33 13.22 -7.93 -1.59
CA ASN A 33 13.06 -9.37 -1.78
C ASN A 33 13.05 -9.70 -3.28
N GLU A 34 14.11 -10.35 -3.76
CA GLU A 34 14.26 -10.74 -5.18
C GLU A 34 13.35 -11.91 -5.61
N ALA A 35 12.74 -12.62 -4.66
CA ALA A 35 11.91 -13.80 -4.93
C ALA A 35 10.45 -13.46 -5.25
N ILE A 36 10.04 -12.20 -5.10
CA ILE A 36 8.68 -11.74 -5.39
C ILE A 36 8.60 -10.90 -6.66
N SER A 37 7.40 -10.87 -7.25
CA SER A 37 7.14 -10.16 -8.51
C SER A 37 6.80 -8.68 -8.31
N THR A 38 6.24 -8.30 -7.17
CA THR A 38 5.73 -6.95 -6.90
C THR A 38 6.14 -6.45 -5.51
N ALA A 39 5.19 -6.25 -4.60
CA ALA A 39 5.38 -5.97 -3.18
C ALA A 39 4.37 -6.82 -2.39
N GLN A 40 4.67 -7.06 -1.12
CA GLN A 40 3.77 -7.79 -0.22
C GLN A 40 4.02 -7.42 1.23
N THR A 41 3.03 -7.68 2.08
CA THR A 41 3.15 -7.57 3.54
C THR A 41 2.62 -8.81 4.23
N ASN A 42 3.24 -9.16 5.36
CA ASN A 42 2.71 -10.16 6.27
C ASN A 42 2.08 -9.54 7.54
N GLY A 43 1.84 -8.22 7.53
CA GLY A 43 1.34 -7.48 8.68
C GLY A 43 2.42 -7.00 9.65
N ARG A 44 3.67 -7.46 9.50
CA ARG A 44 4.81 -7.12 10.39
C ARG A 44 5.99 -6.48 9.65
N ARG A 45 6.14 -6.76 8.36
CA ARG A 45 7.12 -6.15 7.47
C ARG A 45 6.55 -6.05 6.06
N ILE A 46 7.09 -5.11 5.30
CA ILE A 46 6.82 -4.94 3.88
C ILE A 46 8.05 -5.42 3.11
N GLU A 47 7.81 -6.20 2.07
CA GLU A 47 8.82 -6.66 1.14
C GLU A 47 8.52 -6.09 -0.25
N TYR A 48 9.55 -5.67 -0.97
CA TYR A 48 9.41 -5.19 -2.35
C TYR A 48 10.40 -5.88 -3.27
N SER A 49 9.99 -6.12 -4.52
CA SER A 49 10.87 -6.56 -5.59
C SER A 49 11.67 -5.38 -6.13
N PRO A 50 13.01 -5.38 -6.03
CA PRO A 50 13.82 -4.29 -6.59
C PRO A 50 13.63 -4.14 -8.10
N LYS A 51 13.47 -5.26 -8.81
CA LYS A 51 13.20 -5.28 -10.27
C LYS A 51 11.85 -4.65 -10.63
N PHE A 52 10.84 -4.83 -9.80
CA PHE A 52 9.54 -4.19 -9.98
C PHE A 52 9.65 -2.69 -9.72
N PHE A 53 10.22 -2.31 -8.57
CA PHE A 53 10.36 -0.90 -8.19
C PHE A 53 11.23 -0.13 -9.18
N ALA A 54 12.28 -0.74 -9.73
CA ALA A 54 13.14 -0.11 -10.75
C ALA A 54 12.38 0.40 -11.99
N LYS A 55 11.21 -0.18 -12.31
CA LYS A 55 10.37 0.21 -13.45
C LYS A 55 9.36 1.33 -13.13
N MET A 56 9.24 1.71 -11.86
CA MET A 56 8.22 2.64 -11.37
C MET A 56 8.80 4.03 -11.14
N SER A 57 7.96 5.08 -11.25
CA SER A 57 8.29 6.41 -10.74
C SER A 57 8.35 6.41 -9.20
N ALA A 58 8.97 7.44 -8.60
CA ALA A 58 8.97 7.60 -7.14
C ALA A 58 7.53 7.70 -6.59
N GLY A 59 6.66 8.47 -7.26
CA GLY A 59 5.24 8.58 -6.89
C GLY A 59 4.48 7.25 -6.94
N GLN A 60 4.79 6.39 -7.91
CA GLN A 60 4.21 5.05 -8.01
C GLN A 60 4.74 4.11 -6.92
N ARG A 61 6.03 4.16 -6.59
CA ARG A 61 6.61 3.41 -5.47
C ARG A 61 5.94 3.82 -4.15
N ASN A 62 5.78 5.12 -3.91
CA ASN A 62 5.09 5.65 -2.73
C ASN A 62 3.65 5.13 -2.63
N PHE A 63 2.93 5.03 -3.76
CA PHE A 63 1.58 4.46 -3.81
C PHE A 63 1.58 2.99 -3.38
N VAL A 64 2.47 2.17 -3.95
CA VAL A 64 2.58 0.74 -3.61
C VAL A 64 2.97 0.54 -2.14
N LEU A 65 3.88 1.36 -1.61
CA LEU A 65 4.24 1.29 -0.20
C LEU A 65 3.06 1.65 0.71
N MET A 66 2.29 2.69 0.37
CA MET A 66 1.07 3.03 1.11
C MET A 66 0.01 1.94 1.02
N HIS A 67 -0.09 1.24 -0.11
CA HIS A 67 -0.98 0.10 -0.28
C HIS A 67 -0.66 -0.98 0.74
N GLU A 68 0.61 -1.41 0.82
CA GLU A 68 1.05 -2.39 1.81
C GLU A 68 0.89 -1.88 3.26
N ILE A 69 1.13 -0.59 3.52
CA ILE A 69 0.87 0.03 4.84
C ILE A 69 -0.62 -0.06 5.20
N PHE A 70 -1.53 0.14 4.25
CA PHE A 70 -2.98 0.03 4.48
C PHE A 70 -3.42 -1.41 4.78
N HIS A 71 -2.81 -2.42 4.16
CA HIS A 71 -3.04 -3.82 4.54
C HIS A 71 -2.62 -4.11 5.99
N VAL A 72 -1.54 -3.50 6.46
CA VAL A 72 -1.13 -3.58 7.88
C VAL A 72 -2.14 -2.85 8.76
N LEU A 73 -2.47 -1.60 8.43
CA LEU A 73 -3.37 -0.74 9.20
C LEU A 73 -4.76 -1.32 9.41
N LEU A 74 -5.30 -1.94 8.36
CA LEU A 74 -6.64 -2.53 8.36
C LEU A 74 -6.64 -3.99 8.82
N PHE A 75 -5.49 -4.51 9.23
CA PHE A 75 -5.30 -5.89 9.69
C PHE A 75 -5.74 -6.94 8.67
N HIS A 76 -5.60 -6.66 7.37
CA HIS A 76 -6.06 -7.56 6.30
C HIS A 76 -5.36 -8.92 6.33
N CYS A 77 -4.09 -8.98 6.74
CA CYS A 77 -3.36 -10.23 6.90
C CYS A 77 -3.95 -11.14 7.99
N SER A 78 -4.49 -10.55 9.06
CA SER A 78 -5.03 -11.29 10.22
C SER A 78 -6.53 -11.56 10.11
N ARG A 79 -7.27 -10.71 9.39
CA ARG A 79 -8.73 -10.81 9.25
C ARG A 79 -9.19 -11.82 8.20
N LYS A 80 -8.28 -12.41 7.41
CA LYS A 80 -8.62 -13.37 6.35
C LYS A 80 -9.43 -14.56 6.87
N ASN A 81 -9.05 -15.15 8.01
CA ASN A 81 -9.63 -16.39 8.53
C ASN A 81 -9.60 -17.52 7.48
N GLU A 82 -10.66 -18.32 7.40
CA GLU A 82 -10.82 -19.46 6.48
C GLU A 82 -11.17 -19.07 5.04
N ARG A 83 -11.23 -17.77 4.73
CA ARG A 83 -11.57 -17.29 3.38
C ARG A 83 -10.50 -17.67 2.35
N ARG A 84 -10.98 -17.84 1.11
CA ARG A 84 -10.13 -18.10 -0.06
C ARG A 84 -9.12 -16.96 -0.25
N PRO A 85 -7.81 -17.23 -0.18
CA PRO A 85 -6.78 -16.19 -0.17
C PRO A 85 -6.83 -15.23 -1.36
N GLN A 86 -7.05 -15.75 -2.57
CA GLN A 86 -7.05 -14.95 -3.79
C GLN A 86 -8.20 -13.94 -3.79
N LEU A 87 -9.42 -14.40 -3.50
CA LEU A 87 -10.60 -13.53 -3.45
C LEU A 87 -10.53 -12.53 -2.29
N TRP A 88 -9.98 -12.94 -1.15
CA TRP A 88 -9.76 -12.03 -0.01
C TRP A 88 -8.79 -10.90 -0.37
N ASN A 89 -7.66 -11.26 -0.99
CA ASN A 89 -6.68 -10.26 -1.42
C ASN A 89 -7.29 -9.34 -2.48
N THR A 90 -8.02 -9.87 -3.47
CA THR A 90 -8.70 -9.03 -4.47
C THR A 90 -9.68 -8.04 -3.82
N ALA A 91 -10.52 -8.48 -2.89
CA ALA A 91 -11.42 -7.57 -2.17
C ALA A 91 -10.65 -6.53 -1.34
N ALA A 92 -9.60 -6.96 -0.62
CA ALA A 92 -8.77 -6.08 0.19
C ALA A 92 -8.10 -5.00 -0.66
N ASP A 93 -7.50 -5.39 -1.80
CA ASP A 93 -6.81 -4.51 -2.72
C ASP A 93 -7.77 -3.47 -3.32
N MET A 94 -9.00 -3.88 -3.66
CA MET A 94 -10.04 -2.95 -4.13
C MET A 94 -10.37 -1.88 -3.09
N ILE A 95 -10.60 -2.28 -1.83
CA ILE A 95 -10.84 -1.34 -0.72
C ILE A 95 -9.63 -0.41 -0.53
N VAL A 96 -8.43 -0.95 -0.45
CA VAL A 96 -7.20 -0.16 -0.22
C VAL A 96 -6.97 0.82 -1.36
N ASN A 97 -7.10 0.39 -2.61
CA ASN A 97 -6.88 1.24 -3.77
C ASN A 97 -7.88 2.40 -3.82
N ASP A 98 -9.15 2.17 -3.51
CA ASP A 98 -10.16 3.22 -3.41
C ASP A 98 -9.80 4.24 -2.30
N MET A 99 -9.45 3.76 -1.11
CA MET A 99 -9.01 4.64 -0.01
C MET A 99 -7.78 5.48 -0.37
N LEU A 100 -6.80 4.90 -1.07
CA LEU A 100 -5.60 5.63 -1.52
C LEU A 100 -5.91 6.64 -2.61
N MET A 101 -6.89 6.37 -3.47
CA MET A 101 -7.36 7.35 -4.46
C MET A 101 -7.96 8.59 -3.78
N HIS A 102 -8.67 8.41 -2.67
CA HIS A 102 -9.15 9.52 -1.84
C HIS A 102 -8.01 10.27 -1.13
N LEU A 103 -6.98 9.56 -0.65
CA LEU A 103 -5.82 10.15 0.02
C LEU A 103 -4.86 10.87 -0.93
N ARG A 104 -4.94 10.59 -2.24
CA ARG A 104 -4.01 11.09 -3.25
C ARG A 104 -3.95 12.61 -3.33
N TYR A 105 -5.07 13.30 -3.19
CA TYR A 105 -5.09 14.76 -3.23
C TYR A 105 -4.28 15.36 -2.07
N ASP A 106 -4.50 14.86 -0.85
CA ASP A 106 -3.82 15.36 0.35
C ASP A 106 -2.33 15.05 0.34
N MET A 107 -1.93 13.86 -0.13
CA MET A 107 -0.52 13.50 -0.31
C MET A 107 0.20 14.46 -1.26
N ASN A 108 -0.38 14.70 -2.43
CA ASN A 108 0.20 15.60 -3.42
C ASN A 108 0.20 17.05 -2.93
N LYS A 109 -0.87 17.51 -2.25
CA LYS A 109 -0.94 18.84 -1.63
C LYS A 109 0.11 19.01 -0.53
N ALA A 110 0.42 17.95 0.22
CA ALA A 110 1.51 17.94 1.17
C ALA A 110 2.90 17.94 0.50
N GLY A 111 2.99 17.82 -0.83
CA GLY A 111 4.24 17.75 -1.57
C GLY A 111 4.94 16.39 -1.39
N ILE A 112 4.15 15.32 -1.34
CA ILE A 112 4.60 13.94 -1.43
C ILE A 112 4.11 13.43 -2.79
N GLU A 113 5.03 13.09 -3.69
CA GLU A 113 4.66 12.51 -4.99
C GLU A 113 3.84 11.24 -4.76
N PHE A 114 2.61 11.21 -5.26
CA PHE A 114 1.69 10.11 -5.05
C PHE A 114 0.89 9.82 -6.31
N GLU A 115 1.31 8.76 -7.01
CA GLU A 115 0.86 8.44 -8.35
C GLU A 115 0.30 7.03 -8.43
N ARG A 116 -0.87 6.91 -9.06
CA ARG A 116 -1.53 5.64 -9.28
C ARG A 116 -0.72 4.80 -10.29
N PRO A 117 -0.35 3.55 -9.98
CA PRO A 117 0.19 2.62 -10.99
C PRO A 117 -0.83 2.36 -12.11
N SER A 118 -0.37 2.16 -13.34
CA SER A 118 -1.25 1.88 -14.49
C SER A 118 -1.95 0.52 -14.37
N ASP A 119 -1.24 -0.47 -13.83
CA ASP A 119 -1.62 -1.88 -13.90
C ASP A 119 -2.41 -2.35 -12.66
N GLY A 120 -2.72 -1.44 -11.74
CA GLY A 120 -3.51 -1.74 -10.54
C GLY A 120 -5.00 -1.85 -10.83
N ILE A 121 -5.72 -2.59 -9.98
CA ILE A 121 -7.18 -2.69 -10.04
C ILE A 121 -7.80 -1.52 -9.28
N PHE A 122 -8.50 -0.64 -9.99
CA PHE A 122 -9.17 0.52 -9.41
C PHE A 122 -10.66 0.48 -9.73
N VAL A 123 -11.46 0.24 -8.70
CA VAL A 123 -12.92 0.23 -8.77
C VAL A 123 -13.46 1.22 -7.75
N TYR A 124 -14.61 1.82 -8.04
CA TYR A 124 -15.32 2.62 -7.05
C TYR A 124 -15.90 1.69 -5.99
N VAL A 125 -15.58 1.96 -4.73
CA VAL A 125 -16.13 1.25 -3.59
C VAL A 125 -17.19 2.13 -2.92
N LYS A 126 -18.34 1.54 -2.59
CA LYS A 126 -19.41 2.25 -1.89
C LYS A 126 -18.91 2.76 -0.53
N ALA A 127 -19.28 3.99 -0.17
CA ALA A 127 -18.95 4.53 1.15
C ALA A 127 -19.42 3.59 2.29
N GLY A 128 -18.51 3.28 3.21
CA GLY A 128 -18.75 2.37 4.33
C GLY A 128 -18.65 0.87 3.99
N GLU A 129 -18.28 0.51 2.76
CA GLU A 129 -18.03 -0.88 2.40
C GLU A 129 -16.84 -1.46 3.16
N THR A 130 -16.92 -2.74 3.49
CA THR A 130 -15.84 -3.46 4.17
C THR A 130 -15.27 -4.55 3.27
N VAL A 131 -14.02 -4.96 3.53
CA VAL A 131 -13.42 -6.09 2.82
C VAL A 131 -14.24 -7.36 2.98
N GLU A 132 -14.87 -7.60 4.14
CA GLU A 132 -15.72 -8.76 4.37
C GLU A 132 -17.00 -8.74 3.54
N ASN A 133 -17.66 -7.59 3.46
CA ASN A 133 -18.86 -7.43 2.66
C ASN A 133 -18.56 -7.55 1.16
N LEU A 134 -17.49 -6.91 0.69
CA LEU A 134 -17.08 -6.98 -0.70
C LEU A 134 -16.68 -8.42 -1.07
N TYR A 135 -15.94 -9.11 -0.19
CA TYR A 135 -15.60 -10.52 -0.36
C TYR A 135 -16.83 -11.41 -0.50
N ALA A 136 -17.91 -11.15 0.24
CA ALA A 136 -19.14 -11.95 0.17
C ALA A 136 -19.88 -11.83 -1.18
N GLN A 137 -19.46 -10.91 -2.05
CA GLN A 137 -20.02 -10.68 -3.40
C GLN A 137 -19.16 -11.29 -4.52
N LEU A 138 -17.99 -11.88 -4.19
CA LEU A 138 -17.03 -12.50 -5.11
C LEU A 138 -17.13 -14.04 -5.12
#